data_AF-X0ZE09-F1
#
_entry.id   AF-X0ZE09-F1
#
_cell.length_a   1.000
_cell.length_b   1.000
_cell.length_c   1.000
_cell.angle_alpha   90.00
_cell.angle_beta   90.00
_cell.angle_gamma   90.00
#
_symmetry.space_group_name_H-M   'P 1'
#
loop_
_entity.id
_entity.type
_entity.pdbx_description
1 polymer ?
#
loop_
_entity_poly.entity_id
_entity_poly.type
_entity_poly.pdbx_seq_one_letter_code
_entity_poly.pdbx_strand_id
1 'polypeptide(L)'
;MLVAVDIAQLISPRIVQRAIDYIITTYTAPGNNYSYLTKLTLLIFALAIAIGIFRFFWRMIIIGMSHFIEMDFKNRLFKHLLLLSNSFFTRTKIGDIMAHMTNDMTAVRRACAFGVIAGFDAVFLFLATLIFMLTLNVKLTLYALIPLPIITLISLFFVRLLFRKFKSVQESFSLLTEKVREMISGIKIIQA
;
A
#
# COMPACT_ATOMS: atom_id res chain seq x y z
N MET A 1 16.41 3.23 -6.03
CA MET A 1 15.66 2.43 -7.04
C MET A 1 14.20 2.83 -7.12
N LEU A 2 13.49 2.95 -6.00
CA LEU A 2 12.07 3.33 -5.98
C LEU A 2 11.79 4.70 -6.65
N VAL A 3 12.48 5.76 -6.24
CA VAL A 3 12.38 7.09 -6.88
C VAL A 3 12.66 7.06 -8.39
N ALA A 4 13.66 6.27 -8.82
CA ALA A 4 14.00 6.14 -10.23
C ALA A 4 12.88 5.46 -11.02
N VAL A 5 12.23 4.45 -10.43
CA VAL A 5 11.06 3.78 -10.99
C VAL A 5 9.86 4.72 -11.10
N ASP A 6 9.67 5.60 -10.12
CA ASP A 6 8.57 6.58 -10.14
C ASP A 6 8.79 7.65 -11.20
N ILE A 7 10.01 8.18 -11.30
CA ILE A 7 10.38 9.13 -12.36
C ILE A 7 10.25 8.47 -13.74
N ALA A 8 10.72 7.23 -13.91
CA ALA A 8 10.61 6.51 -15.18
C ALA A 8 9.14 6.32 -15.61
N GLN A 9 8.23 6.09 -14.67
CA GLN A 9 6.80 6.00 -14.96
C GLN A 9 6.22 7.32 -15.46
N LEU A 10 6.68 8.47 -14.94
CA LEU A 10 6.25 9.79 -15.39
C LEU A 10 6.74 10.16 -16.79
N ILE A 11 7.82 9.52 -17.27
CA ILE A 11 8.31 9.72 -18.63
C ILE A 11 7.39 9.05 -19.66
N SER A 12 6.72 7.95 -19.29
CA SER A 12 5.90 7.14 -20.21
C SER A 12 4.79 7.95 -20.91
N PRO A 13 3.95 8.75 -20.23
CA PRO A 13 2.95 9.60 -20.88
C PRO A 13 3.53 10.58 -21.91
N ARG A 14 4.74 11.10 -21.67
CA ARG A 14 5.40 12.04 -22.60
C ARG A 14 5.84 11.36 -23.90
N ILE A 15 6.26 10.10 -23.84
CA ILE A 15 6.63 9.34 -25.03
C ILE A 15 5.37 9.04 -25.86
N VAL A 16 4.27 8.69 -25.19
CA VAL A 16 2.96 8.50 -25.84
C VAL A 16 2.47 9.79 -26.48
N GLN A 17 2.57 10.93 -25.79
CA GLN A 17 2.23 12.24 -26.37
C GLN A 17 3.00 12.51 -27.66
N ARG A 18 4.33 12.35 -27.65
CA ARG A 18 5.16 12.54 -28.85
C ARG A 18 4.80 11.58 -29.99
N ALA A 19 4.43 10.34 -29.66
CA ALA A 19 3.96 9.39 -30.66
C ALA A 19 2.65 9.85 -31.31
N ILE A 20 1.69 10.33 -30.50
CA ILE A 20 0.41 10.86 -30.99
C ILE A 20 0.63 12.11 -31.85
N ASP A 21 1.44 13.07 -31.39
CA ASP A 21 1.73 14.30 -32.13
C ASP A 21 2.42 14.00 -33.48
N TYR A 22 3.33 13.01 -33.51
CA TYR A 22 3.98 12.56 -34.74
C TYR A 22 3.01 11.91 -35.72
N ILE A 23 2.07 11.08 -35.22
CA ILE A 23 1.04 10.47 -36.05
C ILE A 23 0.16 11.56 -36.68
N ILE A 24 -0.32 12.53 -35.89
CA ILE A 24 -1.19 13.62 -36.34
C ILE A 24 -0.52 14.49 -37.40
N THR A 25 0.76 14.82 -37.20
CA THR A 25 1.55 15.65 -38.14
C THR A 25 1.94 14.90 -39.42
N THR A 26 2.13 13.58 -39.35
CA THR A 26 2.48 12.77 -40.53
C THR A 26 1.27 12.47 -41.42
N TYR A 27 0.04 12.46 -40.87
CA TYR A 27 -1.19 12.35 -41.69
C TYR A 27 -1.37 13.50 -42.70
N THR A 28 -0.73 14.65 -42.48
CA THR A 28 -0.83 15.83 -43.37
C THR A 28 0.28 15.94 -44.41
N ALA A 29 1.35 15.13 -44.34
CA ALA A 29 2.47 15.15 -45.27
C ALA A 29 2.73 13.75 -45.88
N PRO A 30 2.55 13.55 -47.20
CA PRO A 30 2.73 12.24 -47.83
C PRO A 30 4.23 11.90 -47.93
N GLY A 31 4.73 11.19 -46.92
CA GLY A 31 6.12 10.75 -46.81
C GLY A 31 6.27 9.80 -45.63
N ASN A 32 5.82 8.56 -45.79
CA ASN A 32 5.74 7.57 -44.71
C ASN A 32 7.14 7.14 -44.21
N ASN A 33 7.65 7.84 -43.21
CA ASN A 33 8.83 7.41 -42.47
C ASN A 33 8.41 6.77 -41.14
N TYR A 34 8.06 5.49 -41.17
CA TYR A 34 7.68 4.70 -39.98
C TYR A 34 8.84 4.47 -39.00
N SER A 35 10.06 4.80 -39.40
CA SER A 35 11.30 4.60 -38.64
C SER A 35 11.35 5.37 -37.31
N TYR A 36 10.70 6.54 -37.22
CA TYR A 36 10.62 7.30 -35.97
C TYR A 36 9.62 6.67 -34.99
N LEU A 37 8.48 6.20 -35.51
CA LEU A 37 7.42 5.59 -34.72
C LEU A 37 7.87 4.23 -34.14
N THR A 38 8.57 3.42 -34.93
CA THR A 38 9.16 2.15 -34.44
C THR A 38 10.20 2.38 -33.34
N LYS A 39 11.03 3.44 -33.46
CA LYS A 39 11.97 3.84 -32.39
C LYS A 39 11.26 4.25 -31.11
N LEU A 40 10.18 5.03 -31.18
CA LEU A 40 9.40 5.41 -30.00
C LEU A 40 8.73 4.19 -29.35
N THR A 41 8.16 3.28 -30.13
CA THR A 41 7.56 2.04 -29.61
C THR A 41 8.61 1.15 -28.93
N LEU A 42 9.79 0.99 -29.54
CA LEU A 42 10.90 0.24 -28.95
C LEU A 42 11.37 0.88 -27.64
N LEU A 43 11.41 2.22 -27.60
CA LEU A 43 11.78 2.96 -26.40
C LEU A 43 10.78 2.74 -25.26
N ILE A 44 9.47 2.79 -25.53
CA ILE A 44 8.42 2.49 -24.53
C ILE A 44 8.58 1.06 -24.02
N PHE A 45 8.80 0.10 -24.92
CA PHE A 45 8.96 -1.31 -24.56
C PHE A 45 10.21 -1.54 -23.69
N ALA A 46 11.34 -0.96 -24.07
CA ALA A 46 12.57 -1.02 -23.28
C ALA A 46 12.40 -0.36 -21.91
N LEU A 47 11.73 0.79 -21.84
CA LEU A 47 11.43 1.48 -20.58
C LEU A 47 10.52 0.64 -19.69
N ALA A 48 9.49 0.00 -20.25
CA ALA A 48 8.58 -0.87 -19.51
C ALA A 48 9.31 -2.09 -18.91
N ILE A 49 10.20 -2.73 -19.68
CA ILE A 49 11.05 -3.83 -19.19
C ILE A 49 11.96 -3.33 -18.07
N ALA A 50 12.63 -2.19 -18.27
CA ALA A 50 13.51 -1.62 -17.26
C ALA A 50 12.73 -1.34 -15.97
N ILE A 51 11.58 -0.68 -16.04
CA ILE A 51 10.70 -0.43 -14.89
C ILE A 51 10.33 -1.76 -14.20
N GLY A 52 9.97 -2.79 -14.96
CA GLY A 52 9.65 -4.12 -14.43
C GLY A 52 10.81 -4.75 -13.66
N ILE A 53 12.02 -4.70 -14.21
CA ILE A 53 13.24 -5.23 -13.58
C ILE A 53 13.55 -4.46 -12.29
N PHE A 54 13.60 -3.13 -12.35
CA PHE A 54 13.82 -2.32 -11.15
C PHE A 54 12.73 -2.56 -10.11
N ARG A 55 11.47 -2.72 -10.53
CA ARG A 55 10.34 -3.07 -9.66
C ARG A 55 10.53 -4.38 -8.92
N PHE A 56 10.98 -5.40 -9.65
CA PHE A 56 11.28 -6.70 -9.07
C PHE A 56 12.37 -6.60 -8.01
N PHE A 57 13.51 -5.97 -8.35
CA PHE A 57 14.65 -5.88 -7.43
C PHE A 57 14.35 -5.05 -6.19
N TRP A 58 13.74 -3.86 -6.33
CA TRP A 58 13.43 -3.05 -5.14
C TRP A 58 12.41 -3.77 -4.24
N ARG A 59 11.43 -4.45 -4.82
CA ARG A 59 10.44 -5.22 -4.04
C ARG A 59 11.10 -6.37 -3.30
N MET A 60 12.01 -7.10 -3.95
CA MET A 60 12.77 -8.18 -3.32
C MET A 60 13.59 -7.67 -2.14
N ILE A 61 14.28 -6.53 -2.31
CA ILE A 61 15.08 -5.91 -1.24
C ILE A 61 14.18 -5.50 -0.06
N ILE A 62 13.07 -4.79 -0.30
CA ILE A 62 12.25 -4.28 0.81
C ILE A 62 11.52 -5.42 1.54
N ILE A 63 10.93 -6.37 0.81
CA ILE A 63 10.27 -7.52 1.45
C ILE A 63 11.30 -8.36 2.19
N GLY A 64 12.47 -8.61 1.61
CA GLY A 64 13.57 -9.33 2.26
C GLY A 64 14.00 -8.64 3.56
N MET A 65 14.31 -7.35 3.50
CA MET A 65 14.68 -6.55 4.68
C MET A 65 13.60 -6.56 5.76
N SER A 66 12.32 -6.55 5.36
CA SER A 66 11.22 -6.63 6.31
C SER A 66 11.20 -7.92 7.11
N HIS A 67 11.55 -9.05 6.48
CA HIS A 67 11.66 -10.34 7.17
C HIS A 67 12.89 -10.40 8.07
N PHE A 68 14.01 -9.79 7.69
CA PHE A 68 15.17 -9.67 8.57
C PHE A 68 14.84 -8.87 9.84
N ILE A 69 14.13 -7.74 9.69
CA ILE A 69 13.66 -6.95 10.82
C ILE A 69 12.73 -7.78 11.71
N GLU A 70 11.74 -8.47 11.11
CA GLU A 70 10.83 -9.36 11.85
C GLU A 70 11.58 -10.41 12.67
N MET A 71 12.58 -11.05 12.07
CA MET A 71 13.41 -12.06 12.72
C MET A 71 14.24 -11.48 13.86
N ASP A 72 14.84 -10.31 13.67
CA ASP A 72 15.61 -9.64 14.73
C ASP A 72 14.73 -9.28 15.93
N PHE A 73 13.55 -8.71 15.69
CA PHE A 73 12.59 -8.41 16.75
C PHE A 73 12.11 -9.67 17.47
N LYS A 74 11.78 -10.76 16.75
CA LYS A 74 11.43 -12.05 17.36
C LYS A 74 12.55 -12.59 18.24
N ASN A 75 13.79 -12.54 17.76
CA ASN A 75 14.94 -13.03 18.51
C ASN A 75 15.18 -12.20 19.79
N ARG A 76 15.05 -10.87 19.72
CA ARG A 76 15.18 -9.98 20.90
C ARG A 76 14.08 -10.24 21.91
N LEU A 77 12.83 -10.34 21.46
CA LEU A 77 11.69 -10.62 22.33
C LEU A 77 11.84 -11.99 23.00
N PHE A 78 12.23 -13.02 22.24
CA PHE A 78 12.47 -14.35 22.77
C PHE A 78 13.58 -14.37 23.81
N LYS A 79 14.71 -13.71 23.55
CA LYS A 79 15.80 -13.57 24.54
C LYS A 79 15.34 -12.86 25.81
N HIS A 80 14.51 -11.82 25.67
CA HIS A 80 13.95 -11.11 26.82
C HIS A 80 12.98 -11.98 27.63
N LEU A 81 12.14 -12.77 26.96
CA LEU A 81 11.24 -13.73 27.61
C LEU A 81 12.01 -14.78 28.43
N LEU A 82 13.15 -15.26 27.94
CA LEU A 82 13.99 -16.20 28.69
C LEU A 82 14.59 -15.63 29.99
N LEU A 83 14.73 -14.30 30.09
CA LEU A 83 15.28 -13.63 31.27
C LEU A 83 14.19 -13.22 32.28
N LEU A 84 12.91 -13.33 31.91
CA LEU A 84 11.81 -12.94 32.78
C LEU A 84 11.59 -13.95 33.91
N SER A 85 11.23 -13.43 35.09
CA SER A 85 10.98 -14.26 36.27
C SER A 85 9.74 -15.15 36.09
N ASN A 86 9.69 -16.26 36.84
CA ASN A 86 8.54 -17.16 36.83
C ASN A 86 7.22 -16.45 37.22
N SER A 87 7.30 -15.39 38.04
CA SER A 87 6.12 -14.58 38.41
C SER A 87 5.49 -13.85 37.21
N PHE A 88 6.22 -13.62 36.12
CA PHE A 88 5.66 -13.05 34.91
C PHE A 88 4.76 -14.09 34.22
N PHE A 89 5.26 -15.32 34.06
CA PHE A 89 4.55 -16.41 33.39
C PHE A 89 3.33 -16.92 34.16
N THR A 90 3.28 -16.72 35.48
CA THR A 90 2.06 -17.02 36.26
C THR A 90 0.97 -15.94 36.14
N ARG A 91 1.33 -14.71 35.75
CA ARG A 91 0.40 -13.58 35.61
C ARG A 91 -0.04 -13.36 34.15
N THR A 92 0.77 -13.76 33.19
CA THR A 92 0.51 -13.55 31.76
C THR A 92 0.13 -14.86 31.07
N LYS A 93 -0.96 -14.85 30.29
CA LYS A 93 -1.39 -16.04 29.54
C LYS A 93 -0.42 -16.32 28.39
N ILE A 94 -0.04 -17.58 28.21
CA ILE A 94 0.84 -18.02 27.10
C ILE A 94 0.25 -17.62 25.74
N GLY A 95 -1.08 -17.65 25.60
CA GLY A 95 -1.76 -17.22 24.37
C GLY A 95 -1.53 -15.75 24.00
N ASP A 96 -1.45 -14.87 25.00
CA ASP A 96 -1.21 -13.43 24.78
C ASP A 96 0.23 -13.21 24.29
N ILE A 97 1.20 -13.91 24.89
CA ILE A 97 2.61 -13.91 24.44
C ILE A 97 2.70 -14.38 22.99
N MET A 98 2.01 -15.49 22.65
CA MET A 98 2.00 -16.03 21.29
C MET A 98 1.35 -15.07 20.28
N ALA A 99 0.27 -14.40 20.67
CA ALA A 99 -0.38 -13.38 19.84
C ALA A 99 0.56 -12.20 19.55
N HIS A 100 1.29 -11.70 20.55
CA HIS A 100 2.28 -10.64 20.35
C HIS A 100 3.45 -11.10 19.46
N MET A 101 3.94 -12.33 19.65
CA MET A 101 5.03 -12.89 18.84
C MET A 101 4.65 -13.13 17.37
N THR A 102 3.36 -13.27 17.06
CA THR A 102 2.87 -13.62 15.73
C THR A 102 2.14 -12.45 15.06
N ASN A 103 0.98 -12.07 15.59
CA ASN A 103 0.09 -11.08 14.99
C ASN A 103 0.71 -9.69 14.99
N ASP A 104 1.17 -9.22 16.16
CA ASP A 104 1.72 -7.87 16.29
C ASP A 104 3.04 -7.76 15.54
N MET A 105 3.88 -8.79 15.61
CA MET A 105 5.13 -8.83 14.84
C MET A 105 4.88 -8.75 13.33
N THR A 106 3.87 -9.47 12.84
CA THR A 106 3.47 -9.42 11.42
C THR A 106 2.90 -8.05 11.06
N ALA A 107 2.16 -7.41 11.97
CA ALA A 107 1.67 -6.05 11.78
C ALA A 107 2.81 -5.02 11.69
N VAL A 108 3.80 -5.10 12.59
CA VAL A 108 5.01 -4.27 12.58
C VAL A 108 5.78 -4.47 11.28
N ARG A 109 6.02 -5.71 10.84
CA ARG A 109 6.67 -5.98 9.55
C ARG A 109 5.94 -5.31 8.39
N ARG A 110 4.61 -5.47 8.33
CA ARG A 110 3.79 -4.87 7.26
C ARG A 110 3.86 -3.35 7.29
N ALA A 111 3.86 -2.74 8.47
CA ALA A 111 4.01 -1.30 8.62
C ALA A 111 5.39 -0.81 8.13
N CYS A 112 6.47 -1.48 8.54
CA CYS A 112 7.85 -1.12 8.14
C CYS A 112 8.11 -1.31 6.64
N ALA A 113 7.51 -2.32 6.01
CA ALA A 113 7.61 -2.53 4.56
C ALA A 113 6.58 -1.70 3.81
N PHE A 114 5.36 -2.22 3.71
CA PHE A 114 4.31 -1.66 2.87
C PHE A 114 3.86 -0.29 3.34
N GLY A 115 3.76 -0.06 4.65
CA GLY A 115 3.30 1.23 5.18
C GLY A 115 4.24 2.38 4.82
N VAL A 116 5.54 2.20 5.05
CA VAL A 116 6.57 3.21 4.73
C VAL A 116 6.64 3.46 3.22
N ILE A 117 6.67 2.39 2.41
CA ILE A 117 6.68 2.51 0.94
C ILE A 117 5.44 3.25 0.45
N ALA A 118 4.25 2.82 0.87
CA ALA A 118 3.00 3.40 0.41
C ALA A 118 2.89 4.88 0.81
N GLY A 119 3.35 5.23 2.02
CA GLY A 119 3.41 6.63 2.45
C GLY A 119 4.38 7.46 1.62
N PHE A 120 5.57 6.92 1.35
CA PHE A 120 6.56 7.58 0.49
C PHE A 120 6.02 7.78 -0.92
N ASP A 121 5.51 6.72 -1.56
CA ASP A 121 4.93 6.77 -2.91
C ASP A 121 3.76 7.76 -2.95
N ALA A 122 2.87 7.72 -1.96
CA ALA A 122 1.72 8.61 -1.90
C ALA A 122 2.12 10.09 -1.90
N VAL A 123 3.20 10.46 -1.22
CA VAL A 123 3.68 11.85 -1.19
C VAL A 123 4.54 12.16 -2.41
N PHE A 124 5.54 11.33 -2.69
CA PHE A 124 6.52 11.55 -3.73
C PHE A 124 5.89 11.50 -5.12
N LEU A 125 5.15 10.44 -5.44
CA LEU A 125 4.53 10.26 -6.74
C LEU A 125 3.43 11.31 -6.96
N PHE A 126 2.67 11.67 -5.92
CA PHE A 126 1.70 12.76 -6.01
C PHE A 126 2.37 14.09 -6.36
N LEU A 127 3.39 14.49 -5.61
CA LEU A 127 4.13 15.74 -5.87
C LEU A 127 4.81 15.73 -7.24
N ALA A 128 5.49 14.63 -7.58
CA ALA A 128 6.18 14.50 -8.86
C ALA A 128 5.19 14.55 -10.04
N THR A 129 4.05 13.88 -9.93
CA THR A 129 2.97 13.94 -10.94
C THR A 129 2.41 15.35 -11.06
N LEU A 130 2.12 16.01 -9.94
CA LEU A 130 1.57 17.36 -9.93
C LEU A 130 2.54 18.37 -10.58
N ILE A 131 3.82 18.32 -10.21
CA ILE A 131 4.87 19.14 -10.85
C ILE A 131 4.94 18.83 -12.35
N PHE A 132 4.95 17.54 -12.72
CA PHE A 132 5.00 17.13 -14.12
C PHE A 132 3.82 17.66 -14.93
N MET A 133 2.59 17.54 -14.42
CA MET A 133 1.39 18.06 -15.09
C MET A 133 1.42 19.59 -15.22
N LEU A 134 1.84 20.31 -14.17
CA LEU A 134 1.99 21.77 -14.21
C LEU A 134 2.99 22.23 -15.28
N THR A 135 4.08 21.47 -15.49
CA THR A 135 5.04 21.78 -16.58
C THR A 135 4.49 21.55 -17.98
N LEU A 136 3.46 20.71 -18.13
CA LEU A 136 2.80 20.47 -19.42
C LEU A 136 1.76 21.53 -19.72
N ASN A 137 0.78 21.71 -18.84
CA ASN A 137 -0.24 22.74 -18.98
C ASN A 137 -0.96 23.02 -17.66
N VAL A 138 -0.82 24.25 -17.15
CA VAL A 138 -1.40 24.68 -15.89
C VAL A 138 -2.94 24.63 -15.90
N LYS A 139 -3.59 25.06 -17.00
CA LYS A 139 -5.06 25.11 -17.09
C LYS A 139 -5.68 23.71 -17.05
N LEU A 140 -5.14 22.77 -17.84
CA LEU A 140 -5.59 21.37 -17.84
C LEU A 140 -5.36 20.70 -16.48
N THR A 141 -4.24 21.01 -15.82
CA THR A 141 -3.94 20.49 -14.48
C THR A 141 -4.96 20.97 -13.44
N LEU A 142 -5.36 22.25 -13.47
CA LEU A 142 -6.39 22.76 -12.57
C LEU A 142 -7.73 22.03 -12.78
N TYR A 143 -8.15 21.83 -14.04
CA TYR A 143 -9.37 21.07 -14.32
C TYR A 143 -9.28 19.63 -13.82
N ALA A 144 -8.12 18.97 -13.97
CA ALA A 144 -7.89 17.63 -13.46
C ALA A 144 -7.86 17.56 -11.92
N LEU A 145 -7.59 18.68 -11.23
CA LEU A 145 -7.54 18.73 -9.77
C LEU A 145 -8.92 18.95 -9.12
N ILE A 146 -9.91 19.48 -9.85
CA ILE A 146 -11.27 19.75 -9.33
C ILE A 146 -11.99 18.50 -8.78
N PRO A 147 -11.92 17.31 -9.39
CA PRO A 147 -12.55 16.10 -8.85
C PRO A 147 -11.91 15.64 -7.52
N LEU A 148 -10.64 15.98 -7.29
CA LEU A 148 -9.86 15.50 -6.15
C LEU A 148 -10.47 15.91 -4.79
N PRO A 149 -10.75 17.21 -4.50
CA PRO A 149 -11.39 17.61 -3.25
C PRO A 149 -12.80 17.02 -3.09
N ILE A 150 -13.56 16.85 -4.18
CA ILE A 150 -14.90 16.24 -4.14
C ILE A 150 -14.79 14.79 -3.68
N ILE A 151 -13.88 14.02 -4.27
CA ILE A 151 -13.62 12.63 -3.87
C ILE A 151 -13.13 12.57 -2.43
N THR A 152 -12.25 13.48 -2.01
CA THR A 152 -11.76 13.53 -0.62
C THR A 152 -12.89 13.80 0.37
N LEU A 153 -13.77 14.75 0.10
CA LEU A 153 -14.92 15.06 0.97
C LEU A 153 -15.88 13.87 1.10
N ILE A 154 -16.22 13.23 -0.03
CA ILE A 154 -17.07 12.04 -0.04
C ILE A 154 -16.39 10.91 0.75
N SER A 155 -15.11 10.65 0.49
CA SER A 155 -14.35 9.62 1.21
C SER A 155 -14.34 9.86 2.72
N LEU A 156 -14.06 11.09 3.18
CA LEU A 156 -14.05 11.43 4.60
C LEU A 156 -15.42 11.23 5.27
N PHE A 157 -16.51 11.53 4.56
CA PHE A 157 -17.86 11.26 5.05
C PHE A 157 -18.10 9.75 5.20
N PHE A 158 -17.79 8.96 4.15
CA PHE A 158 -17.99 7.51 4.16
C PHE A 158 -17.10 6.80 5.20
N VAL A 159 -15.85 7.22 5.37
CA VAL A 159 -14.95 6.67 6.40
C VAL A 159 -15.56 6.82 7.79
N ARG A 160 -16.07 8.02 8.13
CA ARG A 160 -16.72 8.25 9.44
C ARG A 160 -17.99 7.41 9.62
N LEU A 161 -18.80 7.28 8.57
CA LEU A 161 -20.00 6.45 8.59
C LEU A 161 -19.65 4.97 8.81
N LEU A 162 -18.66 4.46 8.07
CA LEU A 162 -18.19 3.09 8.19
C LEU A 162 -17.69 2.79 9.60
N PHE A 163 -16.84 3.65 10.19
CA PHE A 163 -16.37 3.46 11.56
C PHE A 163 -17.50 3.33 12.58
N ARG A 164 -18.54 4.18 12.47
CA ARG A 164 -19.73 4.09 13.34
C ARG A 164 -20.48 2.77 13.16
N LYS A 165 -20.66 2.31 11.92
CA LYS A 165 -21.35 1.05 11.62
C LYS A 165 -20.54 -0.16 12.08
N PHE A 166 -19.23 -0.18 11.84
CA PHE A 166 -18.33 -1.23 12.33
C PHE A 166 -18.33 -1.31 13.86
N LYS A 167 -18.34 -0.17 14.56
CA LYS A 167 -18.43 -0.15 16.02
C LYS A 167 -19.73 -0.79 16.51
N SER A 168 -20.86 -0.44 15.92
CA SER A 168 -22.16 -1.02 16.28
C SER A 168 -22.22 -2.54 16.01
N VAL A 169 -21.65 -3.01 14.90
CA VAL A 169 -21.54 -4.45 14.62
C VAL A 169 -20.67 -5.16 15.67
N GLN A 170 -19.54 -4.55 16.05
CA GLN A 170 -18.65 -5.10 17.06
C GLN A 170 -19.30 -5.19 18.45
N GLU A 171 -20.10 -4.19 18.83
CA GLU A 171 -20.88 -4.18 20.08
C GLU A 171 -21.91 -5.32 20.10
N SER A 172 -22.71 -5.46 19.04
CA SER A 172 -23.68 -6.57 18.90
C SER A 172 -23.02 -7.94 18.93
N PHE A 173 -21.86 -8.09 18.28
CA PHE A 173 -21.10 -9.34 18.28
C PHE A 173 -20.56 -9.69 19.68
N SER A 174 -20.14 -8.67 20.44
CA SER A 174 -19.69 -8.83 21.82
C SER A 174 -20.81 -9.32 22.74
N LEU A 175 -22.01 -8.72 22.63
CA LEU A 175 -23.20 -9.15 23.39
C LEU A 175 -23.62 -10.58 23.07
N LEU A 176 -23.60 -10.97 21.79
CA LEU A 176 -23.92 -12.34 21.38
C LEU A 176 -22.91 -13.34 21.94
N THR A 177 -21.62 -13.00 21.89
CA THR A 177 -20.55 -13.84 22.44
C THR A 177 -20.68 -14.00 23.95
N GLU A 178 -21.06 -12.94 24.67
CA GLU A 178 -21.30 -12.97 26.11
C GLU A 178 -22.49 -13.87 26.47
N LYS A 179 -23.61 -13.75 25.75
CA LYS A 179 -24.78 -14.61 25.96
C LYS A 179 -24.48 -16.09 25.69
N VAL A 180 -23.73 -16.39 24.64
CA VAL A 180 -23.27 -17.76 24.35
C VAL A 180 -22.37 -18.28 25.48
N ARG A 181 -21.45 -17.45 25.98
CA ARG A 181 -20.57 -17.80 27.11
C ARG A 181 -21.38 -18.09 28.37
N GLU A 182 -22.38 -17.28 28.68
CA GLU A 182 -23.27 -17.46 29.84
C GLU A 182 -24.04 -18.77 29.74
N MET A 183 -24.64 -19.07 28.58
CA MET A 183 -25.36 -20.33 28.35
C MET A 183 -24.45 -21.56 28.50
N ILE A 184 -23.23 -21.50 27.97
CA ILE A 184 -22.26 -22.60 28.11
C ILE A 184 -21.83 -22.77 29.58
N SER A 185 -21.60 -21.67 30.30
CA SER A 185 -21.24 -21.72 31.72
C SER A 185 -22.39 -22.23 32.61
N GLY A 186 -23.63 -21.88 32.25
CA GLY A 186 -24.85 -22.28 32.96
C GLY A 186 -25.43 -23.62 32.52
N ILE A 187 -24.82 -24.32 31.56
CA ILE A 187 -25.43 -25.50 30.92
C ILE A 187 -25.78 -26.62 31.92
N LYS A 188 -24.99 -26.77 33.00
CA LYS A 188 -25.27 -27.73 34.08
C LYS A 188 -26.48 -27.34 34.94
N ILE A 189 -26.80 -26.06 35.04
CA ILE A 189 -27.96 -25.55 35.79
C ILE A 189 -29.21 -25.61 34.90
N ILE A 190 -29.06 -25.41 33.58
CA ILE A 190 -30.17 -25.45 32.61
C ILE A 190 -30.62 -26.90 32.32
N GLN A 191 -29.72 -27.88 32.47
CA GLN A 191 -30.01 -29.30 32.24
C GLN A 191 -30.52 -30.07 33.48
N ALA A 192 -30.49 -29.46 34.67
CA ALA A 192 -30.95 -30.05 35.93
C ALA A 192 -32.40 -29.65 36.23
#